data_AF-A0A2T9ZE71-F1
#
_entry.id   AF-A0A2T9ZE71-F1
#
_cell.length_a   1.000
_cell.length_b   1.000
_cell.length_c   1.000
_cell.angle_alpha   90.00
_cell.angle_beta   90.00
_cell.angle_gamma   90.00
#
_symmetry.space_group_name_H-M   'P 1'
#
loop_
_entity.id
_entity.type
_entity.pdbx_description
1 polymer ?
#
loop_
_entity_poly.entity_id
_entity_poly.type
_entity_poly.pdbx_seq_one_letter_code
_entity_poly.pdbx_strand_id
1 'polypeptide(L)'
;MASQAQLRLLELRKITAKIFKYPYPVTLTPSNRNGSRVLNKKPSGPKIANYYPSKEKFELTKFKNFRLLFKDSDFKPVDYIELERVARAENLRRRGKGAPPKSKEKKDKPNKK
;
A
#
# COMPACT_ATOMS: atom_id res chain seq x y z
N MET A 1 -21.77 -8.12 -50.54
CA MET A 1 -22.88 -8.66 -49.72
C MET A 1 -22.32 -9.75 -48.82
N ALA A 2 -22.61 -9.73 -47.51
CA ALA A 2 -22.17 -10.80 -46.60
C ALA A 2 -22.84 -12.13 -46.98
N SER A 3 -22.12 -13.24 -46.89
CA SER A 3 -22.67 -14.56 -47.25
C SER A 3 -23.65 -15.06 -46.18
N GLN A 4 -24.57 -15.93 -46.56
CA GLN A 4 -25.56 -16.53 -45.64
C GLN A 4 -24.91 -17.19 -44.41
N ALA A 5 -23.76 -17.82 -44.60
CA ALA A 5 -22.98 -18.43 -43.51
C ALA A 5 -22.40 -17.38 -42.54
N GLN A 6 -21.96 -16.21 -43.03
CA GLN A 6 -21.47 -15.12 -42.19
C GLN A 6 -22.58 -14.53 -41.32
N LEU A 7 -23.81 -14.43 -41.84
CA LEU A 7 -24.98 -13.99 -41.08
C LEU A 7 -25.34 -14.96 -39.95
N ARG A 8 -25.35 -16.27 -40.24
CA ARG A 8 -25.61 -17.31 -39.21
C ARG A 8 -24.55 -17.31 -38.10
N LEU A 9 -23.28 -17.11 -38.45
CA LEU A 9 -22.20 -17.00 -37.46
C LEU A 9 -22.36 -15.76 -36.56
N LEU A 10 -22.87 -14.66 -37.13
CA LEU A 10 -23.16 -13.44 -36.39
C LEU A 10 -24.33 -13.65 -35.40
N GLU A 11 -25.40 -14.32 -35.82
CA GLU A 11 -26.52 -14.72 -34.96
C GLU A 11 -26.07 -15.60 -33.80
N LEU A 12 -25.26 -16.62 -34.09
CA LEU A 12 -24.71 -17.52 -33.07
C LEU A 12 -23.88 -16.73 -32.04
N ARG A 13 -23.00 -15.83 -32.49
CA ARG A 13 -22.23 -14.96 -31.58
C ARG A 13 -23.10 -14.06 -30.71
N LYS A 14 -24.22 -13.56 -31.25
CA LYS A 14 -25.18 -12.75 -30.50
C LYS A 14 -25.87 -13.58 -29.42
N ILE A 15 -26.27 -14.81 -29.75
CA ILE A 15 -26.90 -15.75 -28.79
C ILE A 15 -25.90 -16.14 -27.70
N THR A 16 -24.68 -16.53 -28.04
CA THR A 16 -23.67 -16.92 -27.05
C THR A 16 -23.33 -15.77 -26.11
N ALA A 17 -23.15 -14.55 -26.63
CA ALA A 17 -22.95 -13.37 -25.80
C ALA A 17 -24.13 -13.10 -24.85
N LYS A 18 -25.37 -13.33 -25.30
CA LYS A 18 -26.57 -13.21 -24.46
C LYS A 18 -26.62 -14.27 -23.35
N ILE A 19 -26.25 -15.52 -23.66
CA ILE A 19 -26.20 -16.63 -22.71
C ILE A 19 -25.16 -16.36 -21.63
N PHE A 20 -23.93 -16.03 -22.02
CA PHE A 20 -22.80 -15.88 -21.10
C PHE A 20 -22.60 -14.45 -20.59
N LYS A 21 -23.52 -13.53 -20.90
CA LYS A 21 -23.46 -12.11 -20.52
C LYS A 21 -22.14 -11.43 -20.94
N TYR A 22 -21.54 -11.88 -22.05
CA TYR A 22 -20.37 -11.23 -22.62
C TYR A 22 -20.78 -10.01 -23.44
N PRO A 23 -19.99 -8.93 -23.43
CA PRO A 23 -20.23 -7.79 -24.31
C PRO A 23 -20.04 -8.22 -25.77
N TYR A 24 -21.09 -8.08 -26.57
CA TYR A 24 -21.02 -8.28 -28.02
C TYR A 24 -20.87 -6.91 -28.72
N PRO A 25 -19.79 -6.66 -29.48
CA PRO A 25 -19.67 -5.43 -30.24
C PRO A 25 -20.68 -5.42 -31.39
N VAL A 26 -21.51 -4.37 -31.43
CA VAL A 26 -22.57 -4.21 -32.44
C VAL A 26 -22.01 -3.84 -33.82
N THR A 27 -20.76 -3.37 -33.90
CA THR A 27 -20.09 -3.00 -35.15
C THR A 27 -19.00 -4.02 -35.53
N LEU A 28 -18.89 -4.30 -36.83
CA LEU A 28 -17.86 -5.17 -37.44
C LEU A 28 -16.47 -4.50 -37.50
N THR A 29 -16.34 -3.27 -37.02
CA THR A 29 -15.10 -2.48 -37.10
C THR A 29 -14.17 -2.84 -35.93
N PRO A 30 -12.85 -3.04 -36.16
CA PRO A 30 -11.90 -3.43 -35.11
C PRO A 30 -11.70 -2.43 -33.95
N SER A 31 -12.30 -1.23 -34.00
CA SER A 31 -11.91 -0.07 -33.19
C SER A 31 -12.91 0.34 -32.10
N ASN A 32 -13.76 -0.56 -31.58
CA ASN A 32 -14.66 -0.20 -30.49
C ASN A 32 -13.94 -0.12 -29.12
N ARG A 33 -13.42 1.08 -28.79
CA ARG A 33 -12.89 1.43 -27.47
C ARG A 33 -14.03 1.62 -26.45
N ASN A 34 -14.67 0.52 -26.05
CA ASN A 34 -15.80 0.53 -25.12
C ASN A 34 -15.40 0.52 -23.62
N GLY A 35 -14.13 0.72 -23.29
CA GLY A 35 -13.63 0.76 -21.90
C GLY A 35 -13.62 -0.58 -21.15
N SER A 36 -14.11 -1.67 -21.75
CA SER A 36 -14.20 -3.01 -21.12
C SER A 36 -12.86 -3.53 -20.60
N ARG A 37 -11.76 -3.25 -21.31
CA ARG A 37 -10.39 -3.60 -20.88
C ARG A 37 -10.02 -3.00 -19.52
N VAL A 38 -10.45 -1.76 -19.25
CA VAL A 38 -10.14 -1.06 -18.00
C VAL A 38 -10.98 -1.63 -16.86
N LEU A 39 -12.27 -1.87 -17.10
CA LEU A 39 -13.19 -2.43 -16.11
C LEU A 39 -12.89 -3.89 -15.76
N ASN A 40 -12.49 -4.69 -16.74
CA ASN A 40 -12.10 -6.09 -16.54
C ASN A 40 -10.75 -6.23 -15.83
N LYS A 41 -9.96 -5.15 -15.73
CA LYS A 41 -8.68 -5.19 -15.01
C LYS A 41 -8.96 -5.36 -13.53
N LYS A 42 -8.43 -6.44 -12.94
CA LYS A 42 -8.52 -6.66 -11.49
C LYS A 42 -7.92 -5.47 -10.73
N PRO A 43 -8.59 -4.92 -9.70
CA PRO A 43 -8.07 -3.80 -8.94
C PRO A 43 -6.81 -4.20 -8.19
N SER A 44 -5.75 -3.40 -8.31
CA SER A 44 -4.48 -3.61 -7.60
C SER A 44 -4.41 -2.92 -6.24
N GLY A 45 -5.46 -2.18 -5.85
CA GLY A 45 -5.51 -1.38 -4.63
C GLY A 45 -5.10 -2.15 -3.36
N PRO A 46 -5.69 -3.31 -3.06
CA PRO A 46 -5.34 -4.09 -1.87
C PRO A 46 -3.87 -4.53 -1.83
N LYS A 47 -3.29 -4.85 -3.00
CA LYS A 47 -1.88 -5.25 -3.10
C LYS A 47 -0.94 -4.09 -2.79
N ILE A 48 -1.30 -2.88 -3.24
CA ILE A 48 -0.50 -1.67 -3.04
C ILE A 48 -0.63 -1.18 -1.59
N ALA A 49 -1.85 -1.17 -1.05
CA ALA A 49 -2.11 -0.74 0.33
C ALA A 49 -1.38 -1.64 1.35
N ASN A 50 -1.36 -2.94 1.12
CA ASN A 50 -0.72 -3.93 2.00
C ASN A 50 0.75 -4.20 1.64
N TYR A 51 1.46 -3.21 1.04
CA TYR A 51 2.87 -3.36 0.70
C TYR A 51 3.75 -3.55 1.95
N TYR A 52 3.49 -2.75 2.99
CA TYR A 52 4.10 -2.94 4.30
C TYR A 52 3.25 -3.87 5.17
N PRO A 53 3.84 -4.53 6.18
CA PRO A 53 3.10 -5.32 7.15
C PRO A 53 1.95 -4.52 7.77
N SER A 54 0.86 -5.20 8.10
CA SER A 54 -0.24 -4.55 8.83
C SER A 54 0.30 -3.94 10.13
N LYS A 55 -0.35 -2.87 10.59
CA LYS A 55 0.01 -2.20 11.85
C LYS A 55 0.09 -3.20 13.00
N GLU A 56 -0.83 -4.15 13.07
CA GLU A 56 -0.85 -5.22 14.08
C GLU A 56 0.42 -6.08 14.05
N LYS A 57 0.84 -6.55 12.85
CA LYS A 57 2.08 -7.31 12.69
C LYS A 57 3.30 -6.48 13.06
N PHE A 58 3.32 -5.21 12.68
CA PHE A 58 4.41 -4.30 13.02
C PHE A 58 4.48 -3.97 14.51
N GLU A 59 3.34 -3.86 15.21
CA GLU A 59 3.33 -3.68 16.66
C GLU A 59 3.86 -4.92 17.37
N LEU A 60 3.46 -6.13 16.95
CA LEU A 60 3.94 -7.38 17.55
C LEU A 60 5.46 -7.56 17.49
N THR A 61 6.13 -7.03 16.45
CA THR A 61 7.59 -7.12 16.34
C THR A 61 8.34 -6.15 17.23
N LYS A 62 7.67 -5.17 17.85
CA LYS A 62 8.34 -4.20 18.73
C LYS A 62 8.80 -4.86 20.02
N PHE A 63 10.04 -4.57 20.40
CA PHE A 63 10.64 -5.05 21.65
C PHE A 63 9.80 -4.72 22.89
N LYS A 64 9.11 -3.58 22.89
CA LYS A 64 8.20 -3.19 23.99
C LYS A 64 7.13 -4.25 24.25
N ASN A 65 6.53 -4.82 23.20
CA ASN A 65 5.48 -5.83 23.34
C ASN A 65 6.07 -7.19 23.73
N PHE A 66 7.25 -7.52 23.22
CA PHE A 66 8.00 -8.69 23.70
C PHE A 66 8.29 -8.60 25.21
N ARG A 67 8.76 -7.46 25.70
CA ARG A 67 9.05 -7.25 27.12
C ARG A 67 7.82 -7.38 28.02
N LEU A 68 6.62 -7.05 27.52
CA LEU A 68 5.37 -7.22 28.28
C LEU A 68 5.07 -8.69 28.57
N LEU A 69 5.48 -9.62 27.71
CA LEU A 69 5.26 -11.07 27.91
C LEU A 69 6.02 -11.63 29.13
N PHE A 70 7.10 -10.97 29.55
CA PHE A 70 7.96 -11.39 30.65
C PHE A 70 7.74 -10.59 31.93
N LYS A 71 6.66 -9.80 32.00
CA LYS A 71 6.42 -8.86 33.10
C LYS A 71 6.32 -9.55 34.47
N ASP A 72 5.74 -10.74 34.51
CA ASP A 72 5.53 -11.52 35.73
C ASP A 72 6.65 -12.54 35.99
N SER A 73 7.71 -12.51 35.16
CA SER A 73 8.89 -13.35 35.32
C SER A 73 10.05 -12.57 35.93
N ASP A 74 10.97 -13.28 36.57
CA ASP A 74 12.22 -12.69 37.07
C ASP A 74 13.15 -12.22 35.94
N PHE A 75 12.91 -12.71 34.71
CA PHE A 75 13.68 -12.33 33.54
C PHE A 75 13.19 -11.01 32.96
N LYS A 76 14.11 -10.04 32.82
CA LYS A 76 13.84 -8.74 32.22
C LYS A 76 14.64 -8.59 30.93
N PRO A 77 14.03 -8.85 29.76
CA PRO A 77 14.70 -8.64 28.49
C PRO A 77 15.17 -7.19 28.33
N VAL A 78 16.37 -7.02 27.77
CA VAL A 78 17.02 -5.73 27.56
C VAL A 78 17.21 -5.46 26.06
N ASP A 79 16.90 -4.25 25.62
CA ASP A 79 17.17 -3.76 24.27
C ASP A 79 18.56 -3.11 24.23
N TYR A 80 19.56 -3.87 23.79
CA TYR A 80 20.94 -3.39 23.72
C TYR A 80 21.13 -2.25 22.71
N ILE A 81 20.35 -2.22 21.62
CA ILE A 81 20.45 -1.18 20.60
C ILE A 81 19.97 0.15 21.18
N GLU A 82 18.85 0.12 21.91
CA GLU A 82 18.34 1.31 22.57
C GLU A 82 19.26 1.78 23.72
N LEU A 83 19.83 0.86 24.50
CA LEU A 83 20.81 1.20 25.52
C LEU A 83 22.04 1.90 24.93
N GLU A 84 22.58 1.39 23.83
CA GLU A 84 23.72 2.00 23.15
C GLU A 84 23.37 3.39 22.62
N ARG A 85 22.17 3.55 22.04
CA ARG A 85 21.67 4.85 21.55
C ARG A 85 21.59 5.88 22.68
N VAL A 86 21.07 5.50 23.84
CA VAL A 86 20.97 6.36 25.02
C VAL A 86 22.36 6.72 25.54
N ALA A 87 23.26 5.75 25.70
CA ALA A 87 24.63 6.00 26.14
C ALA A 87 25.37 6.96 25.21
N ARG A 88 25.20 6.79 23.89
CA ARG A 88 25.77 7.70 22.88
C ARG A 88 25.22 9.12 23.01
N ALA A 89 23.91 9.26 23.19
CA ALA A 89 23.27 10.56 23.38
C ALA A 89 23.77 11.27 24.65
N GLU A 90 23.93 10.54 25.76
CA GLU A 90 24.49 11.09 26.99
C GLU A 90 25.95 11.54 26.82
N ASN A 91 26.77 10.74 26.14
CA ASN A 91 28.17 11.08 25.88
C ASN A 91 28.32 12.35 25.05
N LEU A 92 27.43 12.57 24.07
CA LEU A 92 27.37 13.83 23.31
C LEU A 92 26.96 14.99 24.22
N ARG A 93 25.96 14.80 25.08
CA ARG A 93 25.50 15.82 26.04
C ARG A 93 26.60 16.23 27.02
N ARG A 94 27.37 15.27 27.54
CA ARG A 94 28.53 15.52 28.44
C ARG A 94 29.57 16.44 27.83
N ARG A 95 29.77 16.37 26.50
CA ARG A 95 30.76 17.18 25.77
C ARG A 95 30.18 18.49 25.20
N GLY A 96 28.95 18.85 25.56
CA GLY A 96 28.25 20.01 24.98
C GLY A 96 27.87 19.85 23.51
N LYS A 97 27.99 18.64 22.95
CA LYS A 97 27.65 18.29 21.55
C LYS A 97 26.27 17.64 21.43
N GLY A 98 25.46 17.76 22.49
CA GLY A 98 24.08 17.29 22.47
C GLY A 98 23.22 18.08 21.48
N ALA A 99 22.11 17.49 21.05
CA ALA A 99 21.14 18.22 20.24
C ALA A 99 20.64 19.45 21.02
N PRO A 100 20.54 20.63 20.37
CA PRO A 100 20.02 21.82 21.02
C PRO A 100 18.54 21.63 21.40
N PRO A 101 18.03 22.41 22.35
CA PRO A 101 16.61 22.37 22.70
C PRO A 101 15.76 22.71 21.49
N LYS A 102 14.73 21.89 21.23
CA LYS A 102 13.79 22.15 20.13
C LYS A 102 12.99 23.41 20.45
N SER A 103 13.08 24.42 19.56
CA SER A 103 12.25 25.64 19.62
C SER A 103 10.76 25.27 19.70
N LYS A 104 10.06 25.83 20.68
CA LYS A 104 8.60 25.70 20.83
C LYS A 104 7.83 26.84 20.16
N GLU A 105 8.51 27.93 19.84
CA GLU A 105 7.92 29.09 19.17
C GLU A 105 7.81 28.86 17.66
N LYS A 106 6.70 29.34 17.08
CA LYS A 106 6.57 29.47 15.62
C LYS A 106 7.49 30.61 15.18
N LYS A 107 8.58 30.30 14.48
CA LYS A 107 9.38 31.31 13.81
C LYS A 107 8.61 31.82 12.60
N ASP A 108 8.50 33.14 12.47
CA ASP A 108 7.99 33.76 11.24
C ASP A 108 8.89 33.32 10.08
N LYS A 109 8.26 32.71 9.07
CA LYS A 109 8.98 32.36 7.84
C LYS A 109 9.45 33.67 7.21
N PRO A 110 10.73 33.78 6.79
CA PRO A 110 11.15 34.97 6.08
C PRO A 110 10.30 35.07 4.81
N ASN A 111 9.58 36.19 4.66
CA ASN A 111 8.96 36.56 3.40
C ASN A 111 10.09 36.59 2.36
N LYS A 112 10.14 35.58 1.49
CA LYS A 112 10.90 35.68 0.24
C LYS A 112 10.25 36.80 -0.56
N LYS A 113 10.87 37.98 -0.55
CA LYS A 113 10.68 39.00 -1.57
C LYS A 113 11.34 38.53 -2.86
#